data_AF-A0A1X6MNM7-F1
#
_entry.id   AF-A0A1X6MNM7-F1
#
_cell.length_a   1.000
_cell.length_b   1.000
_cell.length_c   1.000
_cell.angle_alpha   90.00
_cell.angle_beta   90.00
_cell.angle_gamma   90.00
#
_symmetry.space_group_name_H-M   'P 1'
#
loop_
_entity.id
_entity.type
_entity.pdbx_description
1 polymer ?
#
loop_
_entity_poly.entity_id
_entity_poly.type
_entity_poly.pdbx_seq_one_letter_code
_entity_poly.pdbx_strand_id
1 'polypeptide(L)' 'LTNYFVNTIVTALESPEWETLFLKIGEDAMFHLFTETSVFVPLPNECLCQMIGEPIIHL' A
#
# COMPACT_ATOMS: atom_id res chain seq x y z
N LEU A 1 -8.62 -8.56 14.19
CA LEU A 1 -7.52 -8.36 13.21
C LEU A 1 -6.21 -8.50 13.96
N THR A 2 -5.63 -9.69 13.94
CA THR A 2 -4.42 -9.99 14.70
C THR A 2 -3.22 -9.67 13.80
N ASN A 3 -2.41 -8.68 14.17
CA ASN A 3 -1.17 -8.32 13.46
C ASN A 3 -0.13 -9.41 13.71
N TYR A 4 0.05 -10.33 12.76
CA TYR A 4 1.04 -11.42 12.84
C TYR A 4 2.47 -10.96 12.55
N PHE A 5 2.64 -9.78 11.96
CA PHE A 5 3.92 -9.13 11.70
C PHE A 5 3.86 -7.70 12.22
N VAL A 6 4.99 -7.14 12.67
CA VAL A 6 5.08 -5.69 12.91
C VAL A 6 4.69 -5.02 11.60
N ASN A 7 3.56 -4.31 11.60
CA ASN A 7 2.98 -3.75 10.38
C ASN A 7 3.73 -2.46 10.03
N THR A 8 4.96 -2.62 9.54
CA THR A 8 5.82 -1.53 9.05
C THR A 8 5.20 -0.82 7.84
N ILE A 9 4.17 -1.40 7.23
CA ILE A 9 3.40 -0.78 6.15
C ILE A 9 2.54 0.38 6.66
N VAL A 10 2.02 0.32 7.90
CA VAL A 10 1.17 1.40 8.45
C VAL A 10 1.92 2.73 8.45
N THR A 11 3.17 2.74 8.93
CA THR A 11 4.00 3.94 8.93
C THR A 11 4.31 4.46 7.53
N ALA A 12 4.34 3.58 6.52
CA ALA A 12 4.56 3.98 5.14
C ALA A 12 3.28 4.50 4.46
N LEU A 13 2.10 4.02 4.88
CA LEU A 13 0.80 4.52 4.43
C LEU A 13 0.39 5.85 5.08
N GLU A 14 1.01 6.21 6.21
CA GLU A 14 0.85 7.52 6.86
C GLU A 14 1.67 8.64 6.20
N SER A 15 2.35 8.36 5.08
CA SER A 15 3.14 9.39 4.39
C SER A 15 2.26 10.44 3.68
N PRO A 16 2.74 11.68 3.50
CA PRO A 16 1.95 12.77 2.89
C PRO A 16 1.44 12.48 1.47
N GLU A 17 2.13 11.60 0.74
CA GLU A 17 1.75 11.18 -0.60
C GLU A 17 0.44 10.39 -0.60
N TRP A 18 0.24 9.52 0.39
CA TRP A 18 -0.99 8.73 0.55
C TRP A 18 -2.15 9.59 1.04
N GLU A 19 -1.90 10.57 1.91
CA GLU A 19 -2.89 11.57 2.30
C GLU A 19 -3.33 12.41 1.07
N THR A 20 -2.38 12.86 0.26
CA THR A 20 -2.66 13.60 -0.96
C THR A 20 -3.47 12.77 -1.96
N LEU A 21 -3.17 11.47 -2.07
CA LEU A 21 -3.93 10.56 -2.91
C LEU A 21 -5.37 10.40 -2.39
N PHE A 22 -5.53 10.16 -1.09
CA PHE A 22 -6.83 10.04 -0.43
C PHE A 22 -7.70 11.28 -0.67
N LEU A 23 -7.14 12.49 -0.50
CA LEU A 23 -7.86 13.75 -0.76
C LEU A 23 -8.32 13.92 -2.22
N LYS A 24 -7.68 13.22 -3.17
CA LYS A 24 -8.03 13.29 -4.60
C LYS A 24 -9.05 12.24 -5.03
N ILE A 25 -8.95 11.02 -4.50
CA ILE A 25 -9.75 9.87 -4.96
C ILE A 25 -10.93 9.56 -4.04
N GLY A 26 -10.90 10.05 -2.80
CA GLY A 26 -11.93 9.80 -1.80
C GLY A 26 -11.86 8.40 -1.19
N GLU A 27 -12.75 8.15 -0.23
CA GLU A 27 -12.78 6.96 0.60
C GLU A 27 -13.03 5.67 -0.19
N ASP A 28 -14.10 5.63 -0.99
CA ASP A 28 -14.50 4.41 -1.72
C ASP A 28 -13.40 3.90 -2.66
N ALA A 29 -12.74 4.81 -3.39
CA ALA A 29 -11.67 4.46 -4.30
C ALA A 29 -10.40 4.04 -3.55
N MET A 30 -10.09 4.69 -2.43
CA MET A 30 -8.95 4.31 -1.57
C MET A 30 -9.16 2.93 -0.96
N PHE A 31 -10.39 2.64 -0.51
CA PHE A 31 -10.76 1.33 0.03
C PHE A 31 -10.59 0.25 -1.04
N HIS A 32 -11.13 0.46 -2.24
CA HIS A 32 -10.95 -0.47 -3.35
C HIS A 32 -9.47 -0.70 -3.69
N LEU A 33 -8.66 0.37 -3.69
CA LEU A 33 -7.22 0.27 -3.92
C LEU A 33 -6.53 -0.60 -2.86
N PHE A 34 -6.93 -0.50 -1.60
CA PHE A 34 -6.36 -1.30 -0.51
C PHE A 34 -6.83 -2.75 -0.45
N THR A 35 -8.02 -3.07 -0.95
CA THR A 35 -8.58 -4.43 -0.85
C THR A 35 -8.51 -5.24 -2.14
N GLU A 36 -8.63 -4.59 -3.29
CA GLU A 36 -8.80 -5.28 -4.59
C GLU A 36 -7.61 -5.11 -5.54
N THR A 37 -6.57 -4.38 -5.15
CA THR A 37 -5.43 -4.10 -6.03
C THR A 37 -4.09 -4.49 -5.40
N SER A 38 -3.07 -4.65 -6.24
CA SER A 38 -1.68 -4.81 -5.81
C SER A 38 -0.92 -3.53 -6.12
N VAL A 39 -0.44 -2.84 -5.08
CA VAL A 39 0.27 -1.56 -5.23
C VAL A 39 1.76 -1.77 -4.99
N PHE A 40 2.55 -1.24 -5.93
CA PHE A 40 4.00 -1.28 -5.90
C PHE A 40 4.56 0.12 -5.85
N VAL A 41 5.49 0.37 -4.92
CA VAL A 41 6.21 1.64 -4.84
C VAL A 41 7.67 1.47 -5.26
N PRO A 42 8.26 2.45 -5.96
CA PRO A 42 9.66 2.40 -6.32
C PRO A 42 10.56 2.61 -5.11
N LEU A 43 11.64 1.84 -5.06
CA LEU A 43 12.74 2.00 -4.11
C LEU A 43 13.94 2.69 -4.81
N PRO A 44 14.87 3.30 -4.04
CA PRO A 44 16.04 3.99 -4.62
C PRO A 44 16.97 3.12 -5.48
N ASN A 45 16.86 1.80 -5.36
CA ASN A 45 17.64 0.81 -6.12
C ASN A 45 16.90 0.30 -7.37
N GLU A 46 15.93 1.06 -7.89
CA GLU A 46 15.12 0.72 -9.08
C GLU A 46 14.26 -0.55 -8.92
N CYS A 47 14.20 -1.12 -7.72
CA CYS A 47 13.31 -2.22 -7.40
C CYS A 47 11.92 -1.68 -7.01
N LEU A 48 10.91 -2.56 -7.11
CA LEU A 48 9.55 -2.27 -6.65
C LEU A 48 9.27 -3.04 -5.35
N CYS A 49 8.68 -2.35 -4.38
CA CYS A 49 8.19 -2.96 -3.14
C CYS A 49 6.67 -3.09 -3.21
N GLN A 50 6.15 -4.31 -3.07
CA GLN A 50 4.71 -4.51 -2.94
C GLN A 50 4.25 -4.02 -1.56
N MET A 51 3.40 -3.01 -1.53
CA MET A 51 2.85 -2.45 -0.29
C MET A 51 1.44 -2.93 0.03
N ILE A 52 0.66 -3.29 -0.99
CA ILE A 52 -0.76 -3.60 -0.86
C ILE A 52 -1.09 -4.86 -1.68
N GLY A 53 -2.13 -5.57 -1.25
CA GLY A 53 -2.64 -6.76 -1.92
C GLY A 53 -1.96 -8.05 -1.46
N GLU A 54 -2.40 -9.16 -2.04
CA GLU A 54 -1.86 -10.48 -1.75
C GLU A 54 -0.38 -10.57 -2.16
N PRO A 55 0.53 -11.04 -1.27
CA PRO A 55 1.94 -11.14 -1.59
C PRO A 55 2.20 -11.99 -2.83
N ILE A 56 2.89 -11.42 -3.82
CA ILE A 56 3.31 -12.17 -5.02
C ILE A 56 4.52 -13.01 -4.65
N ILE A 57 4.28 -14.23 -4.19
CA ILE A 57 5.31 -15.21 -3.79
C ILE A 57 5.67 -16.18 -4.92
N HIS A 58 4.76 -16.37 -5.89
CA HIS A 58 4.94 -17.26 -7.04
C HIS A 58 4.32 -16.61 -8.29
N LEU A 59 5.13 -16.41 -9.34
CA LEU A 59 4.72 -16.01 -10.68
C LEU A 59 4.90 -17.18 -11.64
#